data_AF-A0A5D2Q5S3-F1
#
_entry.id   AF-A0A5D2Q5S3-F1
#
_cell.length_a   1.000
_cell.length_b   1.000
_cell.length_c   1.000
_cell.angle_alpha   90.00
_cell.angle_beta   90.00
_cell.angle_gamma   90.00
#
_symmetry.space_group_name_H-M   'P 1'
#
loop_
_entity.id
_entity.type
_entity.pdbx_description
1 polymer ?
#
loop_
_entity_poly.entity_id
_entity_poly.type
_entity_poly.pdbx_seq_one_letter_code
_entity_poly.pdbx_strand_id
1 'polypeptide(L)'
;MTVGAFEEDICTPIKVSPPPDVGGDSATDGEELFVPPLNFAMVDDGVFRSGFPYSANFSFLRSLGLRSIIYLCPEPYPETNNEFLKVNGIRLFQFNIERCKM
;
A
#
# COMPACT_ATOMS: atom_id res chain seq x y z
N MET A 1 -32.97 10.72 17.54
CA MET A 1 -32.44 10.24 16.26
C MET A 1 -31.65 11.38 15.66
N THR A 2 -30.34 11.39 15.82
CA THR A 2 -29.47 12.41 15.22
C THR A 2 -28.47 11.66 14.37
N VAL A 3 -28.64 11.73 13.06
CA VAL A 3 -27.65 11.28 12.10
C VAL A 3 -26.50 12.28 12.14
N GLY A 4 -25.35 11.85 12.67
CA GLY A 4 -24.12 12.64 12.63
C GLY A 4 -23.62 12.69 11.19
N ALA A 5 -23.31 13.89 10.72
CA ALA A 5 -22.74 14.15 9.41
C ALA A 5 -21.53 13.24 9.16
N PHE A 6 -21.58 12.49 8.05
CA PHE A 6 -20.54 11.56 7.61
C PHE A 6 -20.21 11.84 6.15
N GLU A 7 -19.98 13.10 5.83
CA GLU A 7 -19.47 13.54 4.53
C GLU A 7 -18.44 14.62 4.82
N GLU A 8 -17.28 14.54 4.15
CA GLU A 8 -16.18 15.53 4.06
C GLU A 8 -14.74 15.06 4.39
N ASP A 9 -14.36 13.80 4.13
CA ASP A 9 -12.92 13.43 4.21
C ASP A 9 -12.36 12.56 3.07
N ILE A 10 -13.12 12.34 1.98
CA ILE A 10 -12.68 11.48 0.87
C ILE A 10 -12.01 12.27 -0.27
N CYS A 11 -12.20 13.60 -0.35
CA CYS A 11 -11.84 14.41 -1.52
C CYS A 11 -10.72 15.44 -1.28
N THR A 12 -9.96 15.36 -0.19
CA THR A 12 -8.83 16.30 -0.03
C THR A 12 -7.71 15.95 -1.02
N PRO A 13 -7.29 16.90 -1.89
CA PRO A 13 -6.20 16.67 -2.81
C PRO A 13 -4.92 16.36 -2.03
N ILE A 14 -4.23 15.28 -2.43
CA ILE A 14 -2.94 14.91 -1.89
C ILE A 14 -1.98 16.08 -2.11
N LYS A 15 -1.54 16.73 -1.03
CA LYS A 15 -0.35 17.59 -1.09
C LYS A 15 0.85 16.65 -1.27
N VAL A 16 1.19 16.39 -2.53
CA VAL A 16 2.42 15.70 -2.88
C VAL A 16 3.55 16.66 -2.52
N SER A 17 4.20 16.41 -1.39
CA SER A 17 5.51 16.99 -1.10
C SER A 17 6.42 16.71 -2.30
N PRO A 18 7.20 17.67 -2.79
CA PRO A 18 8.18 17.36 -3.81
C PRO A 18 9.09 16.23 -3.31
N PRO A 19 9.53 15.32 -4.19
CA PRO A 19 10.53 14.32 -3.82
C PRO A 19 11.76 15.05 -3.23
N PRO A 20 12.43 14.46 -2.23
CA PRO A 20 13.65 15.06 -1.69
C PRO A 20 14.63 15.28 -2.82
N ASP A 21 15.16 16.51 -2.87
CA ASP A 21 16.20 16.96 -3.78
C ASP A 21 17.39 15.99 -3.69
N VAL A 22 17.57 15.15 -4.71
CA VAL A 22 18.74 14.27 -4.83
C VAL A 22 19.90 15.14 -5.28
N GLY A 23 20.53 15.79 -4.30
CA GLY A 23 21.86 16.35 -4.42
C GLY A 23 22.85 15.20 -4.65
N GLY A 24 23.43 15.16 -5.83
CA GLY A 24 24.42 14.16 -6.20
C GLY A 24 25.79 14.49 -5.63
N ASP A 25 26.33 13.60 -4.81
CA ASP A 25 27.69 13.05 -4.88
C ASP A 25 27.98 12.17 -3.64
N SER A 26 28.03 10.84 -3.82
CA SER A 26 28.96 9.93 -3.11
C SER A 26 28.63 8.47 -3.45
N ALA A 27 29.64 7.78 -3.93
CA ALA A 27 29.57 6.42 -4.44
C ALA A 27 29.22 5.38 -3.36
N THR A 28 27.97 4.92 -3.38
CA THR A 28 27.53 3.52 -3.20
C THR A 28 26.08 3.45 -3.69
N ASP A 29 25.88 3.47 -5.00
CA ASP A 29 24.54 3.42 -5.62
C ASP A 29 24.04 1.97 -5.57
N GLY A 30 23.63 1.56 -4.36
CA GLY A 30 22.79 0.40 -4.18
C GLY A 30 21.40 0.77 -4.68
N GLU A 31 21.20 0.69 -5.99
CA GLU A 31 19.90 0.79 -6.66
C GLU A 31 18.86 0.06 -5.79
N GLU A 32 18.02 0.79 -5.05
CA GLU A 32 17.02 0.16 -4.20
C GLU A 32 16.02 -0.51 -5.14
N LEU A 33 16.22 -1.82 -5.38
CA LEU A 33 15.48 -2.55 -6.41
C LEU A 33 13.99 -2.52 -6.08
N PHE A 34 13.26 -1.70 -6.84
CA PHE A 34 11.81 -1.59 -6.75
C PHE A 34 11.17 -2.77 -7.46
N VAL A 35 10.94 -3.85 -6.71
CA VAL A 35 10.27 -5.05 -7.23
C VAL A 35 8.77 -4.95 -6.97
N PRO A 36 7.91 -4.77 -7.99
CA PRO A 36 6.47 -4.79 -7.78
C PRO A 36 6.00 -6.19 -7.36
N PRO A 37 4.93 -6.30 -6.54
CA PRO A 37 4.33 -7.60 -6.24
C PRO A 37 3.79 -8.28 -7.51
N LEU A 38 3.55 -9.59 -7.42
CA LEU A 38 2.95 -10.36 -8.51
C LEU A 38 1.66 -9.70 -9.01
N ASN A 39 1.41 -9.68 -10.33
CA ASN A 39 0.19 -9.12 -10.94
C ASN A 39 -0.15 -7.68 -10.50
N PHE A 40 0.85 -6.87 -10.13
CA PHE A 40 0.65 -5.48 -9.78
C PHE A 40 0.18 -4.66 -10.99
N ALA A 41 -0.86 -3.85 -10.80
CA ALA A 41 -1.34 -2.88 -11.77
C ALA A 41 -2.10 -1.75 -11.08
N MET A 42 -2.08 -0.56 -11.68
CA MET A 42 -3.03 0.50 -11.35
C MET A 42 -4.40 0.14 -11.92
N VAL A 43 -5.44 0.29 -11.12
CA VAL A 43 -6.84 0.09 -11.52
C VAL A 43 -7.48 1.44 -11.82
N ASP A 44 -7.21 2.41 -10.96
CA ASP A 44 -7.68 3.80 -11.06
C ASP A 44 -6.70 4.71 -10.28
N ASP A 45 -6.89 6.03 -10.34
CA ASP A 45 -6.05 6.99 -9.64
C ASP A 45 -6.04 6.72 -8.12
N GLY A 46 -4.86 6.36 -7.60
CA GLY A 46 -4.67 5.98 -6.19
C GLY A 46 -5.24 4.62 -5.80
N VAL A 47 -5.70 3.81 -6.77
CA VAL A 47 -6.22 2.45 -6.56
C VAL A 47 -5.37 1.45 -7.32
N PHE A 48 -4.79 0.50 -6.58
CA PHE A 48 -3.90 -0.52 -7.11
C PHE A 48 -4.43 -1.91 -6.81
N ARG A 49 -4.07 -2.88 -7.66
CA ARG A 49 -4.28 -4.31 -7.43
C ARG A 49 -2.95 -5.03 -7.50
N SER A 50 -2.83 -6.13 -6.76
CA SER A 50 -1.73 -7.08 -6.91
C SER A 50 -2.11 -8.43 -6.32
N GLY A 51 -1.25 -9.41 -6.53
CA GLY A 51 -1.15 -10.60 -5.69
C GLY A 51 -0.54 -10.27 -4.33
N PHE A 52 -0.22 -11.32 -3.58
CA PHE A 52 0.30 -11.19 -2.22
C PHE A 52 1.71 -10.60 -2.21
N PRO A 53 2.00 -9.56 -1.40
CA PRO A 53 3.32 -8.95 -1.34
C PRO A 53 4.27 -9.70 -0.40
N TYR A 54 5.53 -9.82 -0.81
CA TYR A 54 6.63 -10.34 0.00
C TYR A 54 7.57 -9.21 0.43
N SER A 55 8.51 -9.50 1.33
CA SER A 55 9.47 -8.51 1.86
C SER A 55 10.25 -7.79 0.77
N ALA A 56 10.60 -8.47 -0.32
CA ALA A 56 11.25 -7.88 -1.50
C ALA A 56 10.43 -6.78 -2.18
N ASN A 57 9.11 -6.73 -1.95
CA ASN A 57 8.21 -5.74 -2.53
C ASN A 57 7.99 -4.51 -1.64
N PHE A 58 8.47 -4.51 -0.39
CA PHE A 58 8.13 -3.48 0.60
C PHE A 58 8.67 -2.10 0.22
N SER A 59 9.87 -2.02 -0.37
CA SER A 59 10.41 -0.74 -0.87
C SER A 59 9.51 -0.14 -1.95
N PHE A 60 8.99 -0.97 -2.86
CA PHE A 60 8.03 -0.54 -3.88
C PHE A 60 6.67 -0.13 -3.28
N LEU A 61 6.14 -0.89 -2.32
CA LEU A 61 4.88 -0.49 -1.67
C LEU A 61 5.00 0.81 -0.89
N ARG A 62 6.17 1.08 -0.30
CA ARG A 62 6.46 2.32 0.42
C ARG A 62 6.46 3.52 -0.53
N SER A 63 7.02 3.38 -1.74
CA SER A 63 7.05 4.47 -2.73
C SER A 63 5.67 4.85 -3.26
N LEU A 64 4.66 3.97 -3.14
CA LEU A 64 3.28 4.27 -3.53
C LEU A 64 2.54 5.18 -2.54
N GLY A 65 3.04 5.37 -1.31
CA GLY A 65 2.36 6.21 -0.31
C GLY A 65 0.97 5.67 0.11
N LEU A 66 0.82 4.35 0.19
CA LEU A 66 -0.46 3.71 0.51
C LEU A 66 -0.98 4.13 1.88
N ARG A 67 -2.28 4.40 1.98
CA ARG A 67 -2.97 4.65 3.28
C ARG A 67 -3.66 3.42 3.84
N SER A 68 -4.02 2.50 2.96
CA SER A 68 -4.77 1.30 3.31
C SER A 68 -4.53 0.18 2.31
N ILE A 69 -4.67 -1.06 2.78
CA ILE A 69 -4.67 -2.27 1.96
C ILE A 69 -5.96 -3.04 2.21
N ILE A 70 -6.54 -3.54 1.13
CA ILE A 70 -7.65 -4.48 1.16
C ILE A 70 -7.07 -5.88 0.94
N TYR A 71 -7.24 -6.77 1.92
CA TYR A 71 -6.79 -8.15 1.86
C TYR A 71 -7.99 -9.09 1.80
N LEU A 72 -8.05 -9.90 0.74
CA LEU A 72 -9.26 -10.66 0.38
C LEU A 72 -9.19 -12.14 0.75
N CYS A 73 -8.08 -12.60 1.33
CA CYS A 73 -7.91 -14.01 1.66
C CYS A 73 -8.36 -14.30 3.10
N PRO A 74 -8.89 -15.52 3.37
CA PRO A 74 -9.34 -15.91 4.71
C PRO A 74 -8.19 -16.16 5.70
N GLU A 75 -6.98 -16.42 5.23
CA GLU A 75 -5.82 -16.71 6.06
C GLU A 75 -5.42 -15.47 6.89
N PRO A 76 -4.87 -15.64 8.10
CA PRO A 76 -4.36 -14.50 8.87
C PRO A 76 -3.23 -13.79 8.12
N TYR A 77 -3.21 -12.45 8.19
CA TYR A 77 -2.16 -11.66 7.55
C TYR A 77 -0.80 -11.90 8.25
N PRO A 78 0.28 -12.26 7.52
CA PRO A 78 1.59 -12.55 8.10
C PRO A 78 2.15 -11.43 8.98
N GLU A 79 2.86 -11.81 10.05
CA GLU A 79 3.40 -10.87 11.04
C GLU A 79 4.38 -9.87 10.42
N THR A 80 5.31 -10.35 9.59
CA THR A 80 6.29 -9.49 8.88
C THR A 80 5.61 -8.41 8.05
N ASN A 81 4.52 -8.75 7.36
CA ASN A 81 3.78 -7.77 6.58
C ASN A 81 3.01 -6.82 7.50
N ASN A 82 2.39 -7.32 8.58
CA ASN A 82 1.71 -6.49 9.57
C ASN A 82 2.64 -5.45 10.23
N GLU A 83 3.87 -5.82 10.53
CA GLU A 83 4.88 -4.88 11.04
C GLU A 83 5.18 -3.78 10.03
N PHE A 84 5.37 -4.15 8.76
CA PHE A 84 5.53 -3.17 7.68
C PHE A 84 4.33 -2.21 7.60
N LEU A 85 3.09 -2.71 7.70
CA LEU A 85 1.90 -1.84 7.69
C LEU A 85 1.88 -0.88 8.88
N LYS A 86 2.20 -1.37 10.09
CA LYS A 86 2.26 -0.54 11.31
C LYS A 86 3.29 0.58 11.21
N VAL A 87 4.51 0.26 10.77
CA VAL A 87 5.61 1.24 10.63
C VAL A 87 5.27 2.32 9.60
N ASN A 88 4.57 1.96 8.52
CA ASN A 88 4.20 2.90 7.46
C ASN A 88 2.80 3.53 7.66
N GLY A 89 2.13 3.26 8.77
CA GLY A 89 0.80 3.82 9.06
C GLY A 89 -0.31 3.35 8.12
N ILE A 90 -0.17 2.15 7.53
CA ILE A 90 -1.11 1.58 6.56
C ILE A 90 -2.21 0.82 7.30
N ARG A 91 -3.47 1.14 7.02
CA ARG A 91 -4.63 0.45 7.59
C ARG A 91 -4.96 -0.82 6.80
N LEU A 92 -5.04 -1.97 7.47
CA LEU A 92 -5.46 -3.23 6.86
C LEU A 92 -6.97 -3.41 7.00
N PHE A 93 -7.66 -3.63 5.88
CA PHE A 93 -9.04 -4.08 5.84
C PHE A 93 -9.07 -5.50 5.29
N GLN A 94 -9.47 -6.46 6.12
CA GLN A 94 -9.55 -7.87 5.73
C GLN A 94 -11.00 -8.28 5.48
N PHE A 95 -11.25 -8.81 4.29
CA PHE A 95 -12.54 -9.41 3.91
C PHE A 95 -12.30 -10.84 3.47
N ASN A 96 -12.78 -11.80 4.25
CA ASN A 96 -12.57 -13.21 3.95
C ASN A 96 -13.47 -13.61 2.79
N ILE A 97 -12.92 -13.65 1.58
CA ILE A 97 -13.62 -14.17 0.41
C ILE A 97 -13.17 -15.62 0.22
N GLU A 98 -14.10 -16.55 0.41
CA GLU A 98 -13.87 -17.94 0.04
C GLU A 98 -13.73 -18.03 -1.48
N ARG A 99 -12.71 -18.76 -1.95
CA ARG A 99 -12.64 -19.10 -3.37
C ARG A 99 -13.84 -19.98 -3.71
N CYS A 100 -14.84 -19.42 -4.38
CA CYS A 100 -15.86 -20.21 -5.05
C CYS A 100 -15.17 -21.03 -6.14
N LYS A 101 -14.95 -22.31 -5.86
CA LYS A 101 -14.54 -23.28 -6.88
C LYS A 101 -15.75 -23.49 -7.79
N MET A 102 -15.68 -23.01 -9.03
CA MET A 102 -16.60 -23.46 -10.10
C MET A 102 -16.32 -24.92 -10.43
#